data_AF-A0A344TI04-F1
#
_entry.id   AF-A0A344TI04-F1
#
_cell.length_a   1.000
_cell.length_b   1.000
_cell.length_c   1.000
_cell.angle_alpha   90.00
_cell.angle_beta   90.00
_cell.angle_gamma   90.00
#
_symmetry.space_group_name_H-M   'P 1'
#
loop_
_entity.id
_entity.type
_entity.pdbx_description
1 polymer ?
#
loop_
_entity_poly.entity_id
_entity_poly.type
_entity_poly.pdbx_seq_one_letter_code
_entity_poly.pdbx_strand_id
1 'polypeptide(L)'
;MNLFANLALLLAVIGYFSLASMAGKPIPGGDYGVGHAFALLFAYAAVAIGISIATAFVLWKGGFDWVTEKTTLRNTFVISGLIALLIFSFFAAMNNGGGAPWIMRILGKYTFVWALPPLLLAGFVLVNTSLQNHVPAAFWQWALKGVVLISAVSCILMVGEWLVNIPIEAAQHAEMRDAEDARRQQEFLAQIEKNNPKTEMVLILVFTTKYQDKAVREAALSKIKSNPEWQQYLVSRLQTPWASEVFPFLADNDVEDRRLFAEPIKTGILMMAEKFKDSMERTHTFYDGQFYSETQAILQTIAKFQDLGVDYAPAVRKLRKALDTPLKSYQQAANLKCIPVLDNWLKKHEKEK
;
A
#
# COMPACT_ATOMS: atom_id res chain seq x y z
N MET A 1 20.56 36.38 19.43
CA MET A 1 19.27 35.73 19.77
C MET A 1 18.11 36.30 18.96
N ASN A 2 17.82 37.61 18.97
CA ASN A 2 16.76 38.22 18.12
C ASN A 2 16.98 37.96 16.62
N LEU A 3 18.25 37.99 16.17
CA LEU A 3 18.60 37.68 14.78
C LEU A 3 18.08 36.32 14.33
N PHE A 4 18.23 35.27 15.14
CA PHE A 4 17.77 33.92 14.80
C PHE A 4 16.25 33.82 14.71
N ALA A 5 15.51 34.48 15.60
CA ALA A 5 14.06 34.52 15.56
C ALA A 5 13.54 35.32 14.35
N ASN A 6 14.21 36.42 13.99
CA ASN A 6 13.89 37.18 12.78
C ASN A 6 14.21 36.39 11.50
N LEU A 7 15.31 35.63 11.46
CA LEU A 7 15.61 34.71 10.35
C LEU A 7 14.56 33.60 10.23
N ALA A 8 14.07 33.07 11.36
CA ALA A 8 12.98 32.09 11.36
C ALA A 8 11.67 32.68 10.83
N LEU A 9 11.32 33.91 11.22
CA LEU A 9 10.17 34.62 10.66
C LEU A 9 10.35 34.91 9.16
N LEU A 10 11.56 35.27 8.72
CA LEU A 10 11.85 35.46 7.29
C LEU A 10 11.65 34.16 6.50
N LEU A 11 12.12 33.02 7.03
CA LEU A 11 11.86 31.71 6.43
C LEU A 11 10.35 31.43 6.32
N ALA A 12 9.58 31.75 7.36
CA ALA A 12 8.12 31.60 7.31
C ALA A 12 7.46 32.54 6.30
N VAL A 13 7.96 33.77 6.14
CA VAL A 13 7.49 34.71 5.12
C VAL A 13 7.78 34.20 3.70
N ILE A 14 8.98 33.65 3.46
CA ILE A 14 9.33 33.05 2.16
C ILE A 14 8.39 31.87 1.87
N GLY A 15 8.22 30.95 2.83
CA GLY A 15 7.30 29.83 2.69
C GLY A 15 5.85 30.27 2.46
N TYR A 16 5.40 31.33 3.15
CA TYR A 16 4.09 31.93 2.94
C TYR A 16 3.92 32.45 1.51
N PHE A 17 4.87 33.20 0.97
CA PHE A 17 4.77 33.72 -0.40
C PHE A 17 4.80 32.58 -1.44
N SER A 18 5.62 31.56 -1.22
CA SER A 18 5.61 30.35 -2.06
C SER A 18 4.23 29.68 -2.06
N LEU A 19 3.63 29.45 -0.89
CA LEU A 19 2.29 28.88 -0.79
C LEU A 19 1.20 29.79 -1.38
N ALA A 20 1.23 31.09 -1.10
CA ALA A 20 0.28 32.06 -1.63
C ALA A 20 0.34 32.13 -3.17
N SER A 21 1.55 32.02 -3.75
CA SER A 21 1.75 31.97 -5.21
C SER A 21 1.15 30.72 -5.87
N MET A 22 0.88 29.68 -5.09
CA MET A 22 0.36 28.39 -5.52
C MET A 22 -1.12 28.20 -5.16
N ALA A 23 -1.65 29.01 -4.24
CA ALA A 23 -3.04 28.98 -3.82
C ALA A 23 -3.98 29.21 -5.01
N GLY A 24 -5.02 28.37 -5.11
CA GLY A 24 -6.04 28.47 -6.17
C GLY A 24 -5.59 28.03 -7.57
N LYS A 25 -4.32 27.65 -7.78
CA LYS A 25 -3.86 27.11 -9.06
C LYS A 25 -4.28 25.63 -9.23
N PRO A 26 -4.65 25.20 -10.44
CA PRO A 26 -4.97 23.80 -10.70
C PRO A 26 -3.72 22.91 -10.49
N ILE A 27 -3.93 21.73 -9.91
CA ILE A 27 -2.86 20.75 -9.71
C ILE A 27 -2.52 20.12 -11.09
N PRO A 28 -1.28 20.22 -11.56
CA PRO A 28 -0.87 19.61 -12.82
C PRO A 28 -0.91 18.08 -12.74
N GLY A 29 -1.20 17.42 -13.86
CA GLY A 29 -1.17 15.96 -13.96
C GLY A 29 0.24 15.39 -14.22
N GLY A 30 0.39 14.07 -14.04
CA GLY A 30 1.65 13.35 -14.31
C GLY A 30 2.81 13.78 -13.41
N ASP A 31 4.04 13.75 -13.94
CA ASP A 31 5.27 14.05 -13.18
C ASP A 31 5.29 15.48 -12.60
N TYR A 32 4.66 16.44 -13.30
CA TYR A 32 4.51 17.81 -12.80
C TYR A 32 3.65 17.88 -11.53
N GLY A 33 2.71 16.95 -11.35
CA GLY A 33 1.89 16.83 -10.14
C GLY A 33 2.72 16.47 -8.91
N VAL A 34 3.68 15.56 -9.07
CA VAL A 34 4.60 15.17 -7.99
C VAL A 34 5.50 16.35 -7.60
N GLY A 35 6.05 17.07 -8.58
CA GLY A 35 6.82 18.29 -8.35
C GLY A 35 6.01 19.36 -7.62
N HIS A 36 4.74 19.55 -8.00
CA HIS A 36 3.83 20.48 -7.35
C HIS A 36 3.55 20.10 -5.89
N ALA A 37 3.35 18.80 -5.60
CA ALA A 37 3.14 18.31 -4.24
C ALA A 37 4.37 18.52 -3.35
N PHE A 38 5.59 18.26 -3.86
CA PHE A 38 6.82 18.55 -3.12
C PHE A 38 7.01 20.04 -2.86
N ALA A 39 6.71 20.89 -3.84
CA ALA A 39 6.77 22.34 -3.67
C ALA A 39 5.82 22.82 -2.55
N LEU A 40 4.57 22.32 -2.50
CA LEU A 40 3.63 22.60 -1.41
C LEU A 40 4.20 22.16 -0.06
N LEU A 41 4.73 20.94 0.01
CA LEU A 41 5.27 20.36 1.24
C LEU A 41 6.45 21.18 1.79
N PHE A 42 7.43 21.51 0.94
CA PHE A 42 8.60 22.28 1.37
C PHE A 42 8.26 23.72 1.75
N ALA A 43 7.36 24.37 1.00
CA ALA A 43 6.91 25.71 1.32
C ALA A 43 6.15 25.73 2.66
N TYR A 44 5.31 24.73 2.91
CA TYR A 44 4.63 24.58 4.20
C TYR A 44 5.60 24.26 5.34
N ALA A 45 6.59 23.38 5.12
CA ALA A 45 7.61 23.08 6.11
C ALA A 45 8.39 24.34 6.53
N ALA A 46 8.72 25.22 5.58
CA ALA A 46 9.36 26.50 5.88
C ALA A 46 8.49 27.39 6.79
N VAL A 47 7.19 27.48 6.54
CA VAL A 47 6.23 28.19 7.42
C VAL A 47 6.18 27.54 8.81
N ALA A 48 5.98 26.23 8.86
CA ALA A 48 5.81 25.50 10.12
C ALA A 48 7.05 25.60 11.02
N ILE A 49 8.24 25.40 10.45
CA ILE A 49 9.52 25.51 11.16
C ILE A 49 9.75 26.95 11.62
N GLY A 50 9.57 27.92 10.71
CA GLY A 50 9.81 29.34 11.02
C GLY A 50 8.93 29.88 12.14
N ILE A 51 7.61 29.61 12.07
CA ILE A 51 6.65 30.03 13.11
C ILE A 51 6.92 29.29 14.42
N SER A 52 7.27 28.00 14.39
CA SER A 52 7.55 27.22 15.60
C SER A 52 8.78 27.75 16.34
N ILE A 53 9.88 28.03 15.62
CA ILE A 53 11.10 28.60 16.19
C ILE A 53 10.84 30.00 16.76
N ALA A 54 10.12 30.85 16.01
CA ALA A 54 9.75 32.19 16.49
C ALA A 54 8.88 32.12 17.76
N THR A 55 7.90 31.23 17.79
CA THR A 55 7.01 31.02 18.95
C THR A 55 7.78 30.52 20.16
N ALA A 56 8.66 29.53 19.99
CA ALA A 56 9.51 29.02 21.06
C ALA A 56 10.41 30.11 21.64
N PHE A 57 10.95 30.98 20.78
CA PHE A 57 11.77 32.11 21.20
C PHE A 57 10.98 33.15 22.01
N VAL A 58 9.78 33.53 21.56
CA VAL A 58 8.90 34.47 22.28
C VAL A 58 8.49 33.87 23.62
N LEU A 59 8.19 32.57 23.66
CA LEU A 59 7.84 31.85 24.89
C LEU A 59 9.00 31.85 25.90
N TRP A 60 10.24 31.61 25.44
CA TRP A 60 11.43 31.67 26.29
C TRP A 60 11.65 33.06 26.90
N LYS A 61 11.27 34.13 26.17
CA LYS A 61 11.38 35.51 26.64
C LYS A 61 10.25 36.00 27.54
N GLY A 62 9.20 35.20 27.75
CA GLY A 62 8.00 35.66 28.47
C GLY A 62 7.08 36.57 27.64
N GLY A 63 7.24 36.64 26.31
CA GLY A 63 6.41 37.51 25.46
C GLY A 63 4.91 37.17 25.40
N PHE A 64 4.50 36.08 26.06
CA PHE A 64 3.10 35.64 26.17
C PHE A 64 2.50 35.85 27.57
N ASP A 65 3.13 36.62 28.47
CA ASP A 65 2.64 36.85 29.85
C ASP A 65 1.22 37.42 29.90
N TRP A 66 0.77 38.10 28.84
CA TRP A 66 -0.59 38.62 28.69
C TRP A 66 -1.68 37.55 28.44
N VAL A 67 -1.31 36.29 28.17
CA VAL A 67 -2.26 35.19 27.95
C VAL A 67 -2.84 34.70 29.29
N THR A 68 -1.99 34.47 30.28
CA THR A 68 -2.36 34.11 31.66
C THR A 68 -1.15 34.24 32.57
N GLU A 69 -1.40 34.57 33.84
CA GLU A 69 -0.39 34.68 34.90
C GLU A 69 0.28 33.33 35.23
N LYS A 70 -0.44 32.22 35.04
CA LYS A 70 0.08 30.88 35.35
C LYS A 70 0.94 30.35 34.21
N THR A 71 2.25 30.27 34.43
CA THR A 71 3.25 29.82 33.44
C THR A 71 2.87 28.49 32.76
N THR A 72 2.43 27.48 33.52
CA THR A 72 2.05 26.17 32.96
C THR A 72 0.87 26.29 31.99
N LEU A 73 -0.22 26.98 32.39
CA LEU A 73 -1.39 27.17 31.53
C LEU A 73 -1.05 28.01 30.29
N ARG A 74 -0.22 29.04 30.45
CA ARG A 74 0.25 29.86 29.33
C ARG A 74 0.96 29.02 28.29
N ASN A 75 1.93 28.21 28.71
CA ASN A 75 2.69 27.36 27.80
C ASN A 75 1.78 26.34 27.11
N THR A 76 0.84 25.73 27.84
CA THR A 76 -0.14 24.82 27.26
C THR A 76 -1.00 25.50 26.20
N PHE A 77 -1.54 26.71 26.45
CA PHE A 77 -2.34 27.43 25.48
C PHE A 77 -1.55 27.87 24.25
N VAL A 78 -0.31 28.32 24.42
CA VAL A 78 0.54 28.74 23.29
C VAL A 78 0.90 27.52 22.43
N ILE A 79 1.27 26.39 23.04
CA ILE A 79 1.63 25.17 22.30
C ILE A 79 0.40 24.57 21.61
N SER A 80 -0.75 24.46 22.30
CA SER A 80 -1.98 23.94 21.69
C SER A 80 -2.49 24.85 20.58
N GLY A 81 -2.41 26.16 20.77
CA GLY A 81 -2.73 27.15 19.75
C GLY A 81 -1.82 27.07 18.52
N LEU A 82 -0.52 26.86 18.73
CA LEU A 82 0.44 26.62 17.65
C LEU A 82 0.11 25.33 16.88
N ILE A 83 -0.17 24.22 17.58
CA ILE A 83 -0.54 22.95 16.93
C ILE A 83 -1.82 23.12 16.11
N ALA A 84 -2.86 23.74 16.69
CA ALA A 84 -4.12 23.99 16.00
C ALA A 84 -3.90 24.87 14.76
N LEU A 85 -3.06 25.90 14.86
CA LEU A 85 -2.69 26.76 13.74
C LEU A 85 -1.95 26.00 12.63
N LEU A 86 -0.99 25.14 12.98
CA LEU A 86 -0.28 24.33 12.00
C LEU A 86 -1.25 23.39 11.27
N ILE A 87 -2.06 22.63 11.99
CA ILE A 87 -3.07 21.76 11.38
C ILE A 87 -4.01 22.57 10.47
N PHE A 88 -4.55 23.68 10.98
CA PHE A 88 -5.42 24.56 10.22
C PHE A 88 -4.76 25.08 8.93
N SER A 89 -3.55 25.61 9.02
CA SER A 89 -2.83 26.18 7.89
C SER A 89 -2.39 25.13 6.87
N PHE A 90 -2.09 23.89 7.29
CA PHE A 90 -1.84 22.76 6.40
C PHE A 90 -3.05 22.48 5.52
N PHE A 91 -4.22 22.27 6.13
CA PHE A 91 -5.43 21.98 5.38
C PHE A 91 -5.92 23.19 4.56
N ALA A 92 -5.71 24.42 5.05
CA ALA A 92 -5.99 25.63 4.28
C ALA A 92 -5.11 25.75 3.03
N ALA A 93 -3.82 25.39 3.11
CA ALA A 93 -2.90 25.37 1.97
C ALA A 93 -3.24 24.26 0.95
N MET A 94 -3.78 23.15 1.43
CA MET A 94 -4.12 21.97 0.62
C MET A 94 -5.55 21.99 0.04
N ASN A 95 -6.33 23.06 0.28
CA ASN A 95 -7.76 23.17 -0.03
C ASN A 95 -8.11 23.28 -1.54
N ASN A 96 -7.27 22.74 -2.43
CA ASN A 96 -7.44 22.85 -3.88
C ASN A 96 -8.24 21.68 -4.51
N GLY A 97 -8.65 20.67 -3.73
CA GLY A 97 -9.37 19.49 -4.22
C GLY A 97 -10.46 18.97 -3.25
N GLY A 98 -11.33 18.07 -3.75
CA GLY A 98 -12.51 17.56 -3.04
C GLY A 98 -12.26 16.76 -1.76
N GLY A 99 -11.00 16.53 -1.37
CA GLY A 99 -10.62 15.84 -0.14
C GLY A 99 -10.40 16.74 1.08
N ALA A 100 -10.61 18.06 0.96
CA ALA A 100 -10.50 18.96 2.11
C ALA A 100 -11.71 18.82 3.06
N PRO A 101 -11.49 18.87 4.39
CA PRO A 101 -12.58 18.89 5.37
C PRO A 101 -13.63 19.95 5.07
N TRP A 102 -14.89 19.67 5.37
CA TRP A 102 -16.03 20.54 5.02
C TRP A 102 -15.82 21.99 5.48
N ILE A 103 -15.29 22.20 6.67
CA ILE A 103 -15.04 23.53 7.23
C ILE A 103 -14.02 24.32 6.39
N MET A 104 -13.01 23.65 5.85
CA MET A 104 -12.03 24.27 4.96
C MET A 104 -12.65 24.64 3.63
N ARG A 105 -13.57 23.80 3.12
CA ARG A 105 -14.33 24.11 1.90
C ARG A 105 -15.16 25.38 2.06
N ILE A 106 -15.75 25.61 3.24
CA ILE A 106 -16.50 26.85 3.56
C ILE A 106 -15.57 28.06 3.66
N LEU A 107 -14.44 27.93 4.36
CA LEU A 107 -13.49 29.04 4.51
C LEU A 107 -12.80 29.42 3.18
N GLY A 108 -12.83 28.52 2.20
CA GLY A 108 -12.45 28.76 0.82
C GLY A 108 -10.96 28.55 0.52
N LYS A 109 -10.61 28.52 -0.77
CA LYS A 109 -9.24 28.20 -1.24
C LYS A 109 -8.19 29.24 -0.86
N TYR A 110 -8.63 30.43 -0.45
CA TYR A 110 -7.76 31.55 -0.10
C TYR A 110 -7.64 31.77 1.41
N THR A 111 -8.16 30.87 2.25
CA THR A 111 -8.05 30.94 3.72
C THR A 111 -6.61 31.21 4.17
N PHE A 112 -5.66 30.50 3.56
CA PHE A 112 -4.24 30.64 3.85
C PHE A 112 -3.68 32.04 3.59
N VAL A 113 -4.17 32.73 2.55
CA VAL A 113 -3.67 34.04 2.09
C VAL A 113 -4.01 35.15 3.10
N TRP A 114 -5.15 35.07 3.77
CA TRP A 114 -5.55 36.09 4.74
C TRP A 114 -5.28 35.71 6.20
N ALA A 115 -5.18 34.41 6.53
CA ALA A 115 -5.00 33.96 7.91
C ALA A 115 -3.55 34.12 8.44
N LEU A 116 -2.54 33.90 7.59
CA LEU A 116 -1.14 33.94 8.02
C LEU A 116 -0.50 35.33 8.13
N PRO A 117 -0.78 36.32 7.27
CA PRO A 117 -0.14 37.64 7.40
C PRO A 117 -0.33 38.31 8.76
N PRO A 118 -1.55 38.31 9.37
CA PRO A 118 -1.73 38.86 10.72
C PRO A 118 -0.87 38.16 11.78
N LEU A 119 -0.66 36.84 11.65
CA LEU A 119 0.18 36.06 12.56
C LEU A 119 1.66 36.36 12.40
N LEU A 120 2.15 36.47 11.16
CA LEU A 120 3.54 36.82 10.88
C LEU A 120 3.87 38.23 11.39
N LEU A 121 2.95 39.17 11.20
CA LEU A 121 3.06 40.53 11.73
C LEU A 121 3.08 40.55 13.26
N ALA A 122 2.16 39.82 13.91
CA ALA A 122 2.14 39.73 15.36
C ALA A 122 3.39 39.04 15.92
N GLY A 123 3.87 37.98 15.26
CA GLY A 123 5.12 37.32 15.60
C GLY A 123 6.33 38.25 15.48
N PHE A 124 6.37 39.08 14.43
CA PHE A 124 7.43 40.08 14.25
C PHE A 124 7.44 41.14 15.36
N VAL A 125 6.27 41.64 15.78
CA VAL A 125 6.13 42.55 16.93
C VAL A 125 6.55 41.87 18.24
N LEU A 126 6.20 40.60 18.43
CA LEU A 126 6.56 39.85 19.64
C LEU A 126 8.05 39.53 19.74
N VAL A 127 8.72 39.23 18.61
CA VAL A 127 10.16 38.98 18.57
C VAL A 127 10.97 40.25 18.83
N ASN A 128 10.48 41.40 18.35
CA ASN A 128 11.16 42.69 18.43
C ASN A 128 10.46 43.62 19.46
N THR A 129 10.88 43.52 20.71
CA THR A 129 10.26 44.25 21.84
C THR A 129 10.23 45.77 21.68
N SER A 130 11.14 46.37 20.92
CA SER A 130 11.12 47.81 20.61
C SER A 130 9.86 48.23 19.84
N LEU A 131 9.27 47.32 19.05
CA LEU A 131 8.04 47.58 18.29
C LEU A 131 6.79 47.52 19.16
N GLN A 132 6.83 46.83 20.30
CA GLN A 132 5.68 46.74 21.22
C GLN A 132 5.32 48.11 21.82
N ASN A 133 6.28 49.03 21.89
CA ASN A 133 6.05 50.41 22.33
C ASN A 133 5.38 51.29 21.25
N HIS A 134 5.43 50.87 19.99
CA HIS A 134 4.95 51.64 18.84
C HIS A 134 3.65 51.06 18.26
N VAL A 135 3.37 49.78 18.48
CA VAL A 135 2.16 49.10 18.00
C VAL A 135 1.24 48.82 19.19
N PRO A 136 0.00 49.33 19.21
CA PRO A 136 -0.95 49.07 20.29
C PRO A 136 -1.12 47.57 20.56
N ALA A 137 -1.06 47.18 21.83
CA ALA A 137 -1.16 45.78 22.27
C ALA A 137 -2.40 45.07 21.70
N ALA A 138 -3.54 45.79 21.66
CA ALA A 138 -4.78 45.28 21.11
C ALA A 138 -4.62 44.78 19.67
N PHE A 139 -3.86 45.48 18.81
CA PHE A 139 -3.79 45.16 17.39
C PHE A 139 -3.18 43.77 17.12
N TRP A 140 -2.00 43.49 17.69
CA TRP A 140 -1.34 42.20 17.48
C TRP A 140 -1.93 41.10 18.37
N GLN A 141 -2.46 41.41 19.56
CA GLN A 141 -3.10 40.41 20.43
C GLN A 141 -4.43 39.90 19.84
N TRP A 142 -5.25 40.79 19.28
CA TRP A 142 -6.51 40.40 18.64
C TRP A 142 -6.26 39.58 17.39
N ALA A 143 -5.25 39.94 16.58
CA ALA A 143 -4.83 39.15 15.43
C ALA A 143 -4.46 37.71 15.83
N LEU A 144 -3.62 37.54 16.87
CA LEU A 144 -3.24 36.22 17.38
C LEU A 144 -4.44 35.45 17.93
N LYS A 145 -5.22 36.06 18.83
CA LYS A 145 -6.39 35.44 19.46
C LYS A 145 -7.41 34.99 18.41
N GLY A 146 -7.72 35.85 17.45
CA GLY A 146 -8.71 35.56 16.40
C GLY A 146 -8.29 34.38 15.53
N VAL A 147 -7.06 34.39 15.01
CA VAL A 147 -6.60 33.32 14.13
C VAL A 147 -6.42 32.00 14.88
N VAL A 148 -5.90 32.02 16.10
CA VAL A 148 -5.81 30.81 16.93
C VAL A 148 -7.18 30.25 17.29
N LEU A 149 -8.15 31.10 17.61
CA LEU A 149 -9.53 30.66 17.90
C LEU A 149 -10.18 30.02 16.68
N ILE A 150 -10.09 30.65 15.51
CA ILE A 150 -10.60 30.08 14.24
C ILE A 150 -9.92 28.74 13.95
N SER A 151 -8.60 28.66 14.15
CA SER A 151 -7.83 27.44 13.93
C SER A 151 -8.29 26.31 14.86
N ALA A 152 -8.47 26.61 16.16
CA ALA A 152 -8.93 25.65 17.16
C ALA A 152 -10.35 25.14 16.87
N VAL A 153 -11.28 26.05 16.59
CA VAL A 153 -12.67 25.70 16.22
C VAL A 153 -12.68 24.83 14.96
N SER A 154 -11.91 25.20 13.94
CA SER A 154 -11.81 24.42 12.70
C SER A 154 -11.28 23.02 12.95
N CYS A 155 -10.23 22.87 13.77
CA CYS A 155 -9.70 21.56 14.14
C CYS A 155 -10.74 20.69 14.86
N ILE A 156 -11.54 21.26 15.77
CA ILE A 156 -12.62 20.53 16.46
C ILE A 156 -13.66 20.06 15.44
N LEU A 157 -14.07 20.91 14.50
CA LEU A 157 -15.04 20.56 13.46
C LEU A 157 -14.51 19.49 12.49
N MET A 158 -13.20 19.52 12.19
CA MET A 158 -12.54 18.49 11.38
C MET A 158 -12.52 17.14 12.08
N VAL A 159 -12.23 17.10 13.39
CA VAL A 159 -12.31 15.87 14.19
C VAL A 159 -13.76 15.37 14.24
N GLY A 160 -14.74 16.27 14.37
CA GLY A 160 -16.15 15.93 14.30
C GLY A 160 -16.55 15.28 12.97
N GLU A 161 -16.13 15.85 11.83
CA GLU A 161 -16.34 15.26 10.50
C GLU A 161 -15.69 13.88 10.40
N TRP A 162 -14.43 13.76 10.82
CA TRP A 162 -13.71 12.48 10.80
C TRP A 162 -14.44 11.41 11.60
N LEU A 163 -14.88 11.71 12.83
CA LEU A 163 -15.62 10.77 13.68
C LEU A 163 -16.95 10.32 13.07
N VAL A 164 -17.67 11.22 12.37
CA VAL A 164 -18.92 10.90 11.69
C VAL A 164 -18.68 10.05 10.44
N ASN A 165 -17.57 10.27 9.73
CA ASN A 165 -17.28 9.57 8.48
C ASN A 165 -16.74 8.15 8.69
N ILE A 166 -16.08 7.82 9.82
CA ILE A 166 -15.57 6.46 10.10
C ILE A 166 -16.60 5.34 9.83
N PRO A 167 -17.82 5.36 10.41
CA PRO A 167 -18.79 4.29 10.18
C PRO A 167 -19.33 4.29 8.75
N ILE A 168 -19.46 5.46 8.11
CA ILE A 168 -19.95 5.59 6.74
C ILE A 168 -18.94 4.98 5.76
N GLU A 169 -17.66 5.33 5.90
CA GLU A 169 -16.58 4.79 5.08
C GLU A 169 -16.43 3.28 5.30
N ALA A 170 -16.54 2.81 6.54
CA ALA A 170 -16.49 1.37 6.84
C ALA A 170 -17.63 0.60 6.15
N ALA A 171 -18.86 1.13 6.18
CA ALA A 171 -20.01 0.52 5.51
C ALA A 171 -19.83 0.53 3.99
N GLN A 172 -19.43 1.67 3.41
CA GLN A 172 -19.17 1.80 1.97
C GLN A 172 -18.05 0.86 1.50
N HIS A 173 -16.98 0.71 2.28
CA HIS A 173 -15.91 -0.24 1.98
C HIS A 173 -16.37 -1.70 2.07
N ALA A 174 -17.27 -2.04 2.99
CA ALA A 174 -17.87 -3.37 3.04
C ALA A 174 -18.74 -3.63 1.81
N GLU A 175 -19.64 -2.70 1.47
CA GLU A 175 -20.50 -2.82 0.29
C GLU A 175 -19.69 -2.91 -1.01
N MET A 176 -18.63 -2.10 -1.15
CA MET A 176 -17.74 -2.17 -2.31
C MET A 176 -17.02 -3.52 -2.40
N ARG A 177 -16.56 -4.08 -1.28
CA ARG A 177 -15.92 -5.40 -1.27
C ARG A 177 -16.91 -6.50 -1.67
N ASP A 178 -18.12 -6.48 -1.11
CA ASP A 178 -19.15 -7.46 -1.44
C ASP A 178 -19.55 -7.37 -2.92
N ALA A 179 -19.70 -6.16 -3.46
CA ALA A 179 -19.99 -5.93 -4.87
C ALA A 179 -18.84 -6.38 -5.79
N GLU A 180 -17.59 -6.11 -5.41
CA GLU A 180 -16.41 -6.56 -6.16
C GLU A 180 -16.26 -8.08 -6.15
N ASP A 181 -16.50 -8.73 -5.00
CA ASP A 181 -16.42 -10.18 -4.87
C ASP A 181 -17.55 -10.86 -5.66
N ALA A 182 -18.77 -10.32 -5.61
CA ALA A 182 -19.88 -10.80 -6.44
C ALA A 182 -19.59 -10.63 -7.94
N ARG A 183 -19.05 -9.48 -8.36
CA ARG A 183 -18.64 -9.25 -9.75
C ARG A 183 -17.55 -10.21 -10.18
N ARG A 184 -16.52 -10.41 -9.35
CA ARG A 184 -15.40 -11.34 -9.62
C ARG A 184 -15.91 -12.78 -9.76
N GLN A 185 -16.82 -13.20 -8.87
CA GLN A 185 -17.45 -14.51 -8.94
C GLN A 185 -18.21 -14.70 -10.26
N GLN A 186 -19.00 -13.71 -10.68
CA GLN A 186 -19.71 -13.74 -11.96
C GLN A 186 -18.75 -13.80 -13.16
N GLU A 187 -17.67 -13.02 -13.14
CA GLU A 187 -16.64 -13.05 -14.18
C GLU A 187 -15.96 -14.42 -14.29
N PHE A 188 -15.69 -15.09 -13.17
CA PHE A 188 -15.13 -16.45 -13.17
C PHE A 188 -16.11 -17.49 -13.69
N LEU A 189 -17.38 -17.42 -13.27
CA LEU A 189 -18.42 -18.31 -13.79
C LEU A 189 -18.60 -18.15 -15.30
N ALA A 190 -18.61 -16.92 -15.81
CA ALA A 190 -18.69 -16.64 -17.24
C ALA A 190 -17.47 -17.18 -18.02
N GLN A 191 -16.26 -17.07 -17.45
CA GLN A 191 -15.05 -17.65 -18.04
C GLN A 191 -15.10 -19.18 -18.09
N ILE A 192 -15.59 -19.83 -17.03
CA ILE A 192 -15.78 -21.28 -17.00
C ILE A 192 -16.79 -21.72 -18.06
N GLU A 193 -17.90 -20.99 -18.20
CA GLU A 193 -18.95 -21.31 -19.16
C GLU A 193 -18.45 -21.20 -20.61
N LYS A 194 -17.71 -20.12 -20.92
CA LYS A 194 -17.19 -19.82 -22.25
C LYS A 194 -16.16 -20.82 -22.75
N ASN A 195 -15.29 -21.34 -21.87
CA ASN A 195 -14.20 -22.23 -22.28
C ASN A 195 -14.72 -23.64 -22.67
N ASN A 196 -14.15 -24.20 -23.73
CA ASN A 196 -14.50 -25.54 -24.20
C ASN A 196 -13.74 -26.61 -23.38
N PRO A 197 -14.43 -27.56 -22.71
CA PRO A 197 -13.78 -28.54 -21.85
C PRO A 197 -13.02 -29.63 -22.61
N LYS A 198 -13.11 -29.70 -23.95
CA LYS A 198 -12.33 -30.65 -24.77
C LYS A 198 -11.00 -30.06 -25.23
N THR A 199 -10.97 -28.77 -25.56
CA THR A 199 -9.79 -28.12 -26.15
C THR A 199 -9.08 -27.21 -25.15
N GLU A 200 -9.82 -26.49 -24.32
CA GLU A 200 -9.37 -25.37 -23.49
C GLU A 200 -9.42 -25.70 -21.98
N MET A 201 -9.57 -26.97 -21.60
CA MET A 201 -9.69 -27.41 -20.20
C MET A 201 -8.57 -26.87 -19.29
N VAL A 202 -7.34 -26.71 -19.81
CA VAL A 202 -6.23 -26.15 -19.05
C VAL A 202 -6.54 -24.75 -18.47
N LEU A 203 -7.32 -23.94 -19.19
CA LEU A 203 -7.73 -22.60 -18.76
C LEU A 203 -8.77 -22.64 -17.63
N ILE A 204 -9.44 -23.78 -17.44
CA ILE A 204 -10.45 -23.99 -16.40
C ILE A 204 -9.80 -24.43 -15.08
N LEU A 205 -8.61 -25.07 -15.13
CA LEU A 205 -7.96 -25.68 -13.96
C LEU A 205 -7.67 -24.68 -12.83
N VAL A 206 -7.36 -23.42 -13.18
CA VAL A 206 -7.11 -22.35 -12.19
C VAL A 206 -8.30 -22.10 -11.26
N PHE A 207 -9.52 -22.40 -11.72
CA PHE A 207 -10.75 -22.23 -10.95
C PHE A 207 -11.08 -23.43 -10.04
N THR A 208 -10.25 -24.47 -10.01
CA THR A 208 -10.51 -25.70 -9.23
C THR A 208 -9.77 -25.79 -7.90
N THR A 209 -8.93 -24.80 -7.60
CA THR A 209 -8.08 -24.80 -6.41
C THR A 209 -8.91 -24.56 -5.14
N LYS A 210 -8.38 -24.97 -3.98
CA LYS A 210 -9.06 -24.82 -2.68
C LYS A 210 -9.26 -23.36 -2.23
N TYR A 211 -8.62 -22.41 -2.91
CA TYR A 211 -8.70 -20.98 -2.60
C TYR A 211 -9.84 -20.28 -3.34
N GLN A 212 -10.52 -20.98 -4.25
CA GLN A 212 -11.63 -20.43 -5.02
C GLN A 212 -12.93 -20.49 -4.22
N ASP A 213 -13.85 -19.58 -4.56
CA ASP A 213 -15.23 -19.66 -4.08
C ASP A 213 -15.84 -21.03 -4.40
N LYS A 214 -16.67 -21.54 -3.48
CA LYS A 214 -17.24 -22.89 -3.58
C LYS A 214 -18.05 -23.05 -4.88
N ALA A 215 -18.86 -22.08 -5.25
CA ALA A 215 -19.70 -22.17 -6.45
C ALA A 215 -18.84 -22.14 -7.72
N VAL A 216 -17.80 -21.31 -7.76
CA VAL A 216 -16.83 -21.26 -8.87
C VAL A 216 -16.10 -22.60 -9.02
N ARG A 217 -15.62 -23.16 -7.90
CA ARG A 217 -14.92 -24.44 -7.88
C ARG A 217 -15.81 -25.59 -8.36
N GLU A 218 -17.05 -25.67 -7.86
CA GLU A 218 -18.01 -26.70 -8.26
C GLU A 218 -18.38 -26.59 -9.74
N ALA A 219 -18.60 -25.37 -10.24
CA ALA A 219 -18.86 -25.12 -11.65
C ALA A 219 -17.68 -25.55 -12.54
N ALA A 220 -16.44 -25.21 -12.16
CA ALA A 220 -15.24 -25.59 -12.88
C ALA A 220 -15.05 -27.11 -12.92
N LEU A 221 -15.22 -27.80 -11.78
CA LEU A 221 -15.12 -29.26 -11.70
C LEU A 221 -16.20 -29.95 -12.55
N SER A 222 -17.44 -29.46 -12.50
CA SER A 222 -18.54 -29.96 -13.34
C SER A 222 -18.24 -29.80 -14.83
N LYS A 223 -17.76 -28.62 -15.23
CA LYS A 223 -17.37 -28.33 -16.61
C LYS A 223 -16.24 -29.25 -17.10
N ILE A 224 -15.21 -29.47 -16.28
CA ILE A 224 -14.12 -30.41 -16.60
C ILE A 224 -14.65 -31.82 -16.81
N LYS A 225 -15.46 -32.32 -15.85
CA LYS A 225 -16.01 -33.69 -15.88
C LYS A 225 -17.05 -33.92 -16.97
N SER A 226 -17.60 -32.86 -17.57
CA SER A 226 -18.46 -32.97 -18.76
C SER A 226 -17.72 -33.51 -19.99
N ASN A 227 -16.38 -33.50 -19.99
CA ASN A 227 -15.57 -34.20 -20.96
C ASN A 227 -15.25 -35.63 -20.45
N PRO A 228 -15.73 -36.72 -21.10
CA PRO A 228 -15.46 -38.09 -20.66
C PRO A 228 -13.96 -38.45 -20.63
N GLU A 229 -13.12 -37.76 -21.41
CA GLU A 229 -11.67 -38.02 -21.51
C GLU A 229 -10.84 -37.06 -20.65
N TRP A 230 -11.44 -36.42 -19.64
CA TRP A 230 -10.79 -35.38 -18.87
C TRP A 230 -9.51 -35.86 -18.17
N GLN A 231 -9.48 -37.10 -17.67
CA GLN A 231 -8.28 -37.65 -17.04
C GLN A 231 -7.13 -37.82 -18.04
N GLN A 232 -7.43 -38.33 -19.24
CA GLN A 232 -6.46 -38.48 -20.33
C GLN A 232 -5.97 -37.12 -20.82
N TYR A 233 -6.85 -36.11 -20.87
CA TYR A 233 -6.46 -34.73 -21.16
C TYR A 233 -5.41 -34.24 -20.17
N LEU A 234 -5.66 -34.38 -18.85
CA LEU A 234 -4.70 -33.95 -17.82
C LEU A 234 -3.37 -34.70 -17.91
N VAL A 235 -3.41 -36.02 -18.14
CA VAL A 235 -2.22 -36.84 -18.37
C VAL A 235 -1.41 -36.32 -19.56
N SER A 236 -2.06 -35.97 -20.66
CA SER A 236 -1.37 -35.40 -21.83
C SER A 236 -0.73 -34.05 -21.51
N ARG A 237 -1.35 -33.23 -20.65
CA ARG A 237 -0.85 -31.89 -20.30
C ARG A 237 0.33 -31.91 -19.35
N LEU A 238 0.45 -32.93 -18.50
CA LEU A 238 1.67 -33.16 -17.70
C LEU A 238 2.92 -33.33 -18.56
N GLN A 239 2.78 -33.71 -19.83
CA GLN A 239 3.89 -33.90 -20.77
C GLN A 239 4.14 -32.67 -21.65
N THR A 240 3.66 -31.49 -21.22
CA THR A 240 3.80 -30.22 -21.95
C THR A 240 4.15 -29.09 -20.97
N PRO A 241 4.47 -27.87 -21.45
CA PRO A 241 4.65 -26.72 -20.58
C PRO A 241 3.45 -26.38 -19.68
N TRP A 242 2.27 -26.94 -19.96
CA TRP A 242 1.05 -26.81 -19.14
C TRP A 242 1.05 -27.67 -17.86
N ALA A 243 2.15 -28.36 -17.54
CA ALA A 243 2.25 -29.13 -16.31
C ALA A 243 2.02 -28.28 -15.05
N SER A 244 2.38 -26.99 -15.09
CA SER A 244 2.19 -26.04 -13.98
C SER A 244 0.74 -25.82 -13.57
N GLU A 245 -0.19 -26.02 -14.50
CA GLU A 245 -1.62 -25.81 -14.32
C GLU A 245 -2.28 -27.09 -13.83
N VAL A 246 -1.70 -28.25 -14.16
CA VAL A 246 -2.20 -29.57 -13.74
C VAL A 246 -1.81 -29.90 -12.30
N PHE A 247 -0.60 -29.52 -11.84
CA PHE A 247 -0.17 -29.83 -10.48
C PHE A 247 -1.08 -29.24 -9.39
N PRO A 248 -1.50 -27.96 -9.44
CA PRO A 248 -2.47 -27.41 -8.48
C PRO A 248 -3.79 -28.17 -8.49
N PHE A 249 -4.28 -28.56 -9.68
CA PHE A 249 -5.51 -29.36 -9.79
C PHE A 249 -5.36 -30.70 -9.05
N LEU A 250 -4.28 -31.44 -9.30
CA LEU A 250 -4.04 -32.76 -8.69
C LEU A 250 -3.76 -32.68 -7.18
N ALA A 251 -3.14 -31.59 -6.73
CA ALA A 251 -2.91 -31.33 -5.32
C ALA A 251 -4.23 -31.15 -4.54
N ASP A 252 -5.15 -30.35 -5.08
CA ASP A 252 -6.38 -29.95 -4.38
C ASP A 252 -7.60 -30.85 -4.68
N ASN A 253 -7.55 -31.69 -5.70
CA ASN A 253 -8.69 -32.50 -6.15
C ASN A 253 -8.32 -33.96 -6.37
N ASP A 254 -9.26 -34.86 -6.11
CA ASP A 254 -9.10 -36.29 -6.35
C ASP A 254 -9.41 -36.68 -7.80
N VAL A 255 -8.78 -37.76 -8.23
CA VAL A 255 -8.94 -38.34 -9.57
C VAL A 255 -9.46 -39.77 -9.45
N GLU A 256 -10.30 -40.18 -10.40
CA GLU A 256 -10.97 -41.48 -10.38
C GLU A 256 -9.96 -42.61 -10.61
N ASP A 257 -9.33 -42.66 -11.80
CA ASP A 257 -8.23 -43.58 -12.05
C ASP A 257 -6.87 -42.93 -11.72
N ARG A 258 -6.36 -43.20 -10.51
CA ARG A 258 -5.05 -42.72 -10.05
C ARG A 258 -3.87 -43.35 -10.82
N ARG A 259 -4.02 -44.57 -11.36
CA ARG A 259 -2.92 -45.29 -12.02
C ARG A 259 -2.51 -44.61 -13.33
N LEU A 260 -3.46 -43.94 -13.99
CA LEU A 260 -3.18 -43.17 -15.22
C LEU A 260 -2.14 -42.07 -15.01
N PHE A 261 -2.00 -41.55 -13.79
CA PHE A 261 -1.15 -40.38 -13.51
C PHE A 261 0.23 -40.74 -12.97
N ALA A 262 0.44 -41.98 -12.51
CA ALA A 262 1.63 -42.33 -11.74
C ALA A 262 2.95 -41.99 -12.48
N GLU A 263 3.14 -42.48 -13.70
CA GLU A 263 4.30 -42.13 -14.53
C GLU A 263 4.21 -40.71 -15.14
N PRO A 264 3.07 -40.25 -15.67
CA PRO A 264 2.94 -38.88 -16.18
C PRO A 264 3.30 -37.78 -15.18
N ILE A 265 3.03 -37.97 -13.88
CA ILE A 265 3.47 -37.03 -12.82
C ILE A 265 4.99 -36.87 -12.83
N LYS A 266 5.72 -37.98 -12.94
CA LYS A 266 7.19 -37.95 -13.01
C LYS A 266 7.67 -37.14 -14.20
N THR A 267 7.05 -37.32 -15.37
CA THR A 267 7.33 -36.51 -16.57
C THR A 267 6.99 -35.04 -16.35
N GLY A 268 5.86 -34.73 -15.72
CA GLY A 268 5.47 -33.36 -15.38
C GLY A 268 6.46 -32.67 -14.44
N ILE A 269 7.03 -33.38 -13.48
CA ILE A 269 8.08 -32.83 -12.59
C ILE A 269 9.31 -32.44 -13.41
N LEU A 270 9.67 -33.23 -14.44
CA LEU A 270 10.77 -32.89 -15.35
C LEU A 270 10.45 -31.65 -16.18
N MET A 271 9.22 -31.51 -16.69
CA MET A 271 8.77 -30.29 -17.37
C MET A 271 8.87 -29.06 -16.45
N MET A 272 8.50 -29.22 -15.19
CA MET A 272 8.63 -28.15 -14.20
C MET A 272 10.09 -27.81 -13.88
N ALA A 273 10.99 -28.79 -13.90
CA ALA A 273 12.43 -28.55 -13.75
C ALA A 273 12.99 -27.69 -14.90
N GLU A 274 12.58 -27.96 -16.14
CA GLU A 274 12.95 -27.14 -17.30
C GLU A 274 12.38 -25.71 -17.18
N LYS A 275 11.11 -25.58 -16.78
CA LYS A 275 10.48 -24.27 -16.53
C LYS A 275 11.20 -23.47 -15.45
N PHE A 276 11.57 -24.10 -14.34
CA PHE A 276 12.31 -23.43 -13.26
C PHE A 276 13.67 -22.96 -13.74
N LYS A 277 14.37 -23.79 -14.52
CA LYS A 277 15.65 -23.42 -15.12
C LYS A 277 15.51 -22.20 -16.05
N ASP A 278 14.56 -22.22 -17.00
CA ASP A 278 14.31 -21.08 -17.90
C ASP A 278 13.99 -19.79 -17.12
N SER A 279 13.15 -19.90 -16.08
CA SER A 279 12.84 -18.75 -15.23
C SER A 279 14.06 -18.24 -14.47
N MET A 280 14.94 -19.12 -13.99
CA MET A 280 16.19 -18.72 -13.34
C MET A 280 17.14 -17.98 -14.31
N GLU A 281 17.16 -18.33 -15.59
CA GLU A 281 18.03 -17.68 -16.60
C GLU A 281 17.52 -16.29 -17.06
N ARG A 282 16.22 -16.04 -16.91
CA ARG A 282 15.52 -14.87 -17.46
C ARG A 282 15.09 -13.83 -16.41
N THR A 283 14.87 -14.22 -15.17
CA THR A 283 14.38 -13.32 -14.12
C THR A 283 15.49 -12.39 -13.62
N HIS A 284 15.29 -11.07 -13.71
CA HIS A 284 16.27 -10.08 -13.25
C HIS A 284 16.31 -9.96 -11.71
N THR A 285 15.15 -9.97 -11.06
CA THR A 285 15.02 -9.79 -9.60
C THR A 285 14.13 -10.89 -9.05
N PHE A 286 14.69 -11.71 -8.14
CA PHE A 286 13.94 -12.77 -7.47
C PHE A 286 13.28 -12.26 -6.19
N TYR A 287 12.19 -12.90 -5.78
CA TYR A 287 11.60 -12.75 -4.45
C TYR A 287 11.52 -14.11 -3.75
N ASP A 288 11.56 -14.12 -2.42
CA ASP A 288 11.71 -15.35 -1.62
C ASP A 288 10.61 -16.40 -1.87
N GLY A 289 9.40 -15.97 -2.22
CA GLY A 289 8.25 -16.83 -2.50
C GLY A 289 8.22 -17.42 -3.91
N GLN A 290 9.15 -17.04 -4.79
CA GLN A 290 9.18 -17.51 -6.17
C GLN A 290 9.26 -19.05 -6.21
N PHE A 291 8.47 -19.68 -7.08
CA PHE A 291 8.37 -21.15 -7.27
C PHE A 291 7.77 -21.94 -6.09
N TYR A 292 7.43 -21.28 -4.98
CA TYR A 292 7.00 -21.97 -3.76
C TYR A 292 5.66 -22.67 -3.94
N SER A 293 4.67 -22.00 -4.54
CA SER A 293 3.34 -22.56 -4.82
C SER A 293 3.41 -23.81 -5.68
N GLU A 294 4.19 -23.76 -6.76
CA GLU A 294 4.37 -24.85 -7.72
C GLU A 294 5.09 -26.02 -7.05
N THR A 295 6.11 -25.74 -6.25
CA THR A 295 6.82 -26.76 -5.46
C THR A 295 5.86 -27.45 -4.49
N GLN A 296 5.04 -26.70 -3.76
CA GLN A 296 4.05 -27.28 -2.84
C GLN A 296 3.03 -28.14 -3.58
N ALA A 297 2.49 -27.66 -4.70
CA ALA A 297 1.52 -28.41 -5.50
C ALA A 297 2.12 -29.73 -6.03
N ILE A 298 3.38 -29.71 -6.48
CA ILE A 298 4.10 -30.92 -6.90
C ILE A 298 4.25 -31.91 -5.74
N LEU A 299 4.74 -31.48 -4.59
CA LEU A 299 4.99 -32.39 -3.46
C LEU A 299 3.68 -32.94 -2.86
N GLN A 300 2.62 -32.12 -2.81
CA GLN A 300 1.28 -32.56 -2.41
C GLN A 300 0.71 -33.57 -3.41
N THR A 301 0.91 -33.34 -4.71
CA THR A 301 0.57 -34.32 -5.73
C THR A 301 1.32 -35.62 -5.48
N ILE A 302 2.65 -35.61 -5.34
CA ILE A 302 3.44 -36.84 -5.09
C ILE A 302 2.92 -37.62 -3.88
N ALA A 303 2.62 -36.93 -2.77
CA ALA A 303 2.08 -37.57 -1.56
C ALA A 303 0.79 -38.36 -1.83
N LYS A 304 -0.02 -37.92 -2.81
CA LYS A 304 -1.26 -38.59 -3.25
C LYS A 304 -1.04 -39.74 -4.23
N PHE A 305 0.17 -39.99 -4.72
CA PHE A 305 0.44 -41.06 -5.72
C PHE A 305 1.63 -41.97 -5.35
N GLN A 306 2.31 -41.71 -4.24
CA GLN A 306 3.53 -42.43 -3.81
C GLN A 306 3.32 -43.95 -3.56
N ASP A 307 2.11 -44.39 -3.23
CA ASP A 307 1.71 -45.79 -3.03
C ASP A 307 1.61 -46.60 -4.33
N LEU A 308 1.76 -45.96 -5.50
CA LEU A 308 1.63 -46.63 -6.80
C LEU A 308 2.95 -47.20 -7.34
N GLY A 309 4.02 -47.20 -6.53
CA GLY A 309 5.30 -47.85 -6.86
C GLY A 309 6.22 -47.08 -7.82
N VAL A 310 5.90 -45.83 -8.14
CA VAL A 310 6.77 -44.95 -8.97
C VAL A 310 7.74 -44.18 -8.08
N ASP A 311 9.03 -44.30 -8.37
CA ASP A 311 10.07 -43.49 -7.72
C ASP A 311 10.17 -42.09 -8.33
N TYR A 312 9.64 -41.10 -7.61
CA TYR A 312 9.68 -39.68 -7.99
C TYR A 312 10.97 -38.96 -7.58
N ALA A 313 11.78 -39.54 -6.68
CA ALA A 313 12.95 -38.85 -6.13
C ALA A 313 13.97 -38.39 -7.20
N PRO A 314 14.26 -39.15 -8.27
CA PRO A 314 15.12 -38.69 -9.36
C PRO A 314 14.58 -37.44 -10.08
N ALA A 315 13.27 -37.32 -10.24
CA ALA A 315 12.66 -36.16 -10.90
C ALA A 315 12.66 -34.94 -9.98
N VAL A 316 12.33 -35.12 -8.69
CA VAL A 316 12.41 -34.05 -7.69
C VAL A 316 13.85 -33.53 -7.53
N ARG A 317 14.85 -34.41 -7.63
CA ARG A 317 16.26 -34.00 -7.62
C ARG A 317 16.62 -33.11 -8.81
N LYS A 318 16.09 -33.40 -10.00
CA LYS A 318 16.26 -32.52 -11.18
C LYS A 318 15.56 -31.17 -10.99
N LEU A 319 14.35 -31.15 -10.43
CA LEU A 319 13.64 -29.92 -10.08
C LEU A 319 14.44 -29.08 -9.09
N ARG A 320 14.98 -29.69 -8.03
CA ARG A 320 15.84 -29.00 -7.06
C ARG A 320 17.10 -28.44 -7.70
N LYS A 321 17.76 -29.21 -8.56
CA LYS A 321 18.98 -28.78 -9.27
C LYS A 321 18.73 -27.61 -10.23
N ALA A 322 17.51 -27.49 -10.79
CA ALA A 322 17.16 -26.35 -11.65
C ALA A 322 17.27 -25.01 -10.92
N LEU A 323 17.06 -24.99 -9.60
CA LEU A 323 17.19 -23.80 -8.76
C LEU A 323 18.65 -23.41 -8.47
N ASP A 324 19.62 -24.28 -8.76
CA ASP A 324 21.05 -23.99 -8.66
C ASP A 324 21.63 -23.42 -9.98
N THR A 325 20.76 -23.01 -10.90
CA THR A 325 21.19 -22.39 -12.17
C THR A 325 22.01 -21.13 -11.89
N PRO A 326 23.24 -21.01 -12.43
CA PRO A 326 24.11 -19.87 -12.14
C PRO A 326 23.47 -18.53 -12.53
N LEU A 327 23.51 -17.58 -11.61
CA LEU A 327 23.03 -16.23 -11.84
C LEU A 327 24.04 -15.42 -12.65
N LYS A 328 23.54 -14.62 -13.59
CA LYS A 328 24.28 -13.60 -14.32
C LYS A 328 24.56 -12.40 -13.41
N SER A 329 25.59 -11.63 -13.75
CA SER A 329 26.09 -10.50 -12.93
C SER A 329 25.05 -9.42 -12.61
N TYR A 330 24.02 -9.25 -13.45
CA TYR A 330 22.96 -8.28 -13.26
C TYR A 330 21.78 -8.79 -12.42
N GLN A 331 21.74 -10.09 -12.09
CA GLN A 331 20.62 -10.69 -11.39
C GLN A 331 20.78 -10.53 -9.88
N GLN A 332 19.68 -10.21 -9.19
CA GLN A 332 19.64 -10.08 -7.73
C GLN A 332 19.11 -11.36 -7.11
N ALA A 333 19.97 -12.09 -6.41
CA ALA A 333 19.61 -13.32 -5.72
C ALA A 333 18.60 -13.08 -4.58
N ALA A 334 17.70 -14.03 -4.37
CA ALA A 334 16.81 -14.08 -3.22
C ALA A 334 16.91 -15.44 -2.51
N ASN A 335 16.45 -15.51 -1.27
CA ASN A 335 16.42 -16.77 -0.54
C ASN A 335 15.15 -17.54 -0.89
N LEU A 336 15.23 -18.35 -1.94
CA LEU A 336 14.09 -19.11 -2.46
C LEU A 336 13.58 -20.12 -1.41
N LYS A 337 12.40 -19.86 -0.83
CA LYS A 337 11.81 -20.68 0.25
C LYS A 337 11.52 -22.12 -0.17
N CYS A 338 11.43 -22.40 -1.47
CA CYS A 338 11.18 -23.74 -2.00
C CYS A 338 12.41 -24.66 -1.87
N ILE A 339 13.63 -24.12 -1.83
CA ILE A 339 14.88 -24.90 -1.71
C ILE A 339 14.87 -25.79 -0.45
N PRO A 340 14.73 -25.24 0.78
CA PRO A 340 14.75 -26.08 1.98
C PRO A 340 13.59 -27.09 2.02
N VAL A 341 12.45 -26.77 1.40
CA VAL A 341 11.31 -27.71 1.29
C VAL A 341 11.67 -28.93 0.45
N LEU A 342 12.28 -28.70 -0.72
CA LEU A 342 12.76 -29.77 -1.61
C LEU A 342 13.88 -30.59 -0.95
N ASP A 343 14.84 -29.93 -0.29
CA ASP A 343 15.95 -30.60 0.40
C ASP A 343 15.45 -31.52 1.53
N ASN A 344 14.48 -31.03 2.32
CA ASN A 344 13.87 -31.83 3.38
C ASN A 344 13.08 -33.02 2.83
N TRP A 345 12.34 -32.82 1.73
CA TRP A 345 11.62 -33.91 1.08
C TRP A 345 12.59 -34.97 0.55
N LEU A 346 13.67 -34.58 -0.15
CA LEU A 346 14.67 -35.52 -0.68
C LEU A 346 15.37 -36.30 0.43
N LYS A 347 15.79 -35.64 1.52
CA LYS A 347 16.42 -36.30 2.68
C LYS A 347 15.55 -37.40 3.30
N LYS A 348 14.22 -37.22 3.30
CA LYS A 348 13.29 -38.23 3.84
C LYS A 348 13.23 -39.46 2.94
N HIS A 349 13.10 -39.26 1.63
CA HIS A 349 12.87 -40.34 0.66
C HIS A 349 14.17 -41.01 0.17
N GLU A 350 15.34 -40.47 0.49
CA GLU A 350 16.64 -41.12 0.25
C GLU A 350 17.05 -42.08 1.38
N LYS A 351 16.48 -41.95 2.58
CA LYS A 351 16.74 -42.86 3.72
C LYS A 351 15.85 -44.12 3.72
N GLU A 352 14.83 -44.16 2.87
CA GLU A 352 13.84 -45.23 2.78
C GLU A 352 14.18 -46.26 1.68
N LYS A 353 15.34 -46.11 1.02
CA LYS A 353 15.97 -47.11 0.13
C LYS A 353 17.18 -47.71 0.82
#